data_AF-A0A6I3HP22-F1
#
_entry.id   AF-A0A6I3HP22-F1
#
_cell.length_a   1.000
_cell.length_b   1.000
_cell.length_c   1.000
_cell.angle_alpha   90.00
_cell.angle_beta   90.00
_cell.angle_gamma   90.00
#
_symmetry.space_group_name_H-M   'P 1'
#
loop_
_entity.id
_entity.type
_entity.pdbx_description
1 polymer ?
#
loop_
_entity_poly.entity_id
_entity_poly.type
_entity_poly.pdbx_seq_one_letter_code
_entity_poly.pdbx_strand_id
1 'polypeptide(L)'
;ADSYCTNPHKWMGVNFDCDLFWTQDRASLLGALSILPEYLRSAAAETGAAIDYRDWQIPLGRRFRSLKLWFAIRCDGTAVFQEIIRRHIQITQELADLVAQDHRFEIMAPHPLNLLCIRLRGASPQDADTRTDALIEAANATRSVFFTRTVLEGRSVLRFSIGGRTTHAHHAKSAWGLLRSLA
;
A
#
# COMPACT_ATOMS: atom_id res chain seq x y z
N ALA A 1 -3.20 19.48 -7.25
CA ALA A 1 -2.86 19.13 -5.86
C ALA A 1 -1.70 20.00 -5.44
N ASP A 2 -1.78 20.64 -4.27
CA ASP A 2 -0.72 21.53 -3.75
C ASP A 2 0.47 20.74 -3.20
N SER A 3 0.22 19.52 -2.71
CA SER A 3 1.25 18.56 -2.31
C SER A 3 0.86 17.13 -2.71
N TYR A 4 1.84 16.23 -2.71
CA TYR A 4 1.68 14.82 -3.06
C TYR A 4 2.60 13.95 -2.21
N CYS A 5 2.08 12.82 -1.74
CA CYS A 5 2.86 11.80 -1.04
C CYS A 5 2.74 10.44 -1.73
N THR A 6 3.83 9.69 -1.73
CA THR A 6 3.78 8.26 -2.06
C THR A 6 4.87 7.48 -1.37
N ASN A 7 4.67 6.17 -1.27
CA ASN A 7 5.46 5.31 -0.39
C ASN A 7 6.14 4.24 -1.24
N PRO A 8 7.40 4.43 -1.65
CA PRO A 8 8.20 3.36 -2.22
C PRO A 8 8.24 2.10 -1.36
N HIS A 9 8.10 2.25 -0.04
CA HIS A 9 8.04 1.10 0.87
C HIS A 9 6.77 0.25 0.78
N LYS A 10 5.75 0.72 0.06
CA LYS A 10 4.52 -0.06 -0.18
C LYS A 10 4.64 -0.88 -1.46
N TRP A 11 4.75 -0.22 -2.60
CA TRP A 11 4.57 -0.90 -3.90
C TRP A 11 5.80 -0.89 -4.81
N MET A 12 6.92 -0.32 -4.35
CA MET A 12 8.23 -0.43 -5.02
C MET A 12 9.19 -1.40 -4.32
N GLY A 13 8.75 -2.07 -3.25
CA GLY A 13 9.57 -3.07 -2.55
C GLY A 13 10.79 -2.49 -1.82
N VAL A 14 10.83 -1.18 -1.57
CA VAL A 14 11.88 -0.55 -0.76
C VAL A 14 11.60 -0.87 0.72
N ASN A 15 12.59 -1.28 1.50
CA ASN A 15 12.33 -1.60 2.91
C ASN A 15 11.85 -0.37 3.70
N PHE A 16 11.05 -0.60 4.76
CA PHE A 16 10.59 0.45 5.67
C PHE A 16 11.76 1.20 6.37
N ASP A 17 11.64 2.48 6.69
CA ASP A 17 10.64 3.45 6.20
C ASP A 17 11.16 4.17 4.94
N CYS A 18 10.30 4.42 3.97
CA CYS A 18 10.60 5.24 2.79
C CYS A 18 9.34 5.90 2.24
N ASP A 19 9.13 7.16 2.62
CA ASP A 19 7.98 7.98 2.24
C ASP A 19 8.50 9.21 1.51
N LEU A 20 7.85 9.59 0.43
CA LEU A 20 8.23 10.71 -0.43
C LEU A 20 7.14 11.75 -0.41
N PHE A 21 7.55 13.00 -0.21
CA PHE A 21 6.67 14.16 -0.15
C PHE A 21 7.15 15.21 -1.16
N TRP A 22 6.20 15.74 -1.94
CA TRP A 22 6.40 16.88 -2.82
C TRP A 22 5.40 17.98 -2.47
N THR A 23 5.82 19.24 -2.53
CA THR A 23 4.97 20.42 -2.38
C THR A 23 5.26 21.40 -3.52
N GLN A 24 4.23 22.09 -4.01
CA GLN A 24 4.39 23.21 -4.95
C GLN A 24 4.86 24.48 -4.23
N ASP A 25 4.50 24.63 -2.94
CA ASP A 25 4.88 25.77 -2.11
C ASP A 25 5.83 25.32 -1.00
N ARG A 26 7.13 25.48 -1.28
CA ARG A 26 8.20 25.27 -0.30
C ARG A 26 8.18 26.33 0.80
N ALA A 27 7.83 27.58 0.49
CA ALA A 27 7.94 28.69 1.43
C ALA A 27 6.95 28.51 2.58
N SER A 28 5.72 28.10 2.30
CA SER A 28 4.72 27.79 3.34
C SER A 28 5.15 26.63 4.23
N LEU A 29 5.73 25.55 3.68
CA LEU A 29 6.25 24.44 4.48
C LEU A 29 7.34 24.91 5.44
N LEU A 30 8.33 25.64 4.92
CA LEU A 30 9.45 26.14 5.73
C LEU A 30 8.99 27.15 6.78
N GLY A 31 8.08 28.07 6.41
CA GLY A 31 7.53 29.05 7.33
C GLY A 31 6.75 28.43 8.49
N ALA A 32 6.12 27.27 8.26
CA ALA A 32 5.40 26.54 9.29
C ALA A 32 6.31 25.71 10.22
N LEU A 33 7.46 25.24 9.74
CA LEU A 33 8.30 24.25 10.45
C LEU A 33 9.65 24.79 10.95
N SER A 34 10.09 25.96 10.49
CA SER A 34 11.40 26.50 10.85
C SER A 34 11.45 27.02 12.28
N ILE A 35 12.44 26.57 13.05
CA ILE A 35 12.73 27.02 14.43
C ILE A 35 14.15 27.63 14.52
N LEU A 36 14.76 27.95 13.38
CA LEU A 36 16.18 28.32 13.14
C LEU A 36 16.96 28.86 14.37
N PRO A 37 17.55 27.98 15.20
CA PRO A 37 18.45 28.43 16.26
C PRO A 37 19.83 28.75 15.69
N GLU A 38 20.57 29.63 16.37
CA GLU A 38 21.83 30.18 15.84
C GLU A 38 22.88 29.12 15.50
N TYR A 39 23.03 28.10 16.35
CA TYR A 39 24.02 27.02 16.16
C TYR A 39 23.75 26.12 14.93
N LEU A 40 22.61 26.28 14.29
CA LEU A 40 22.20 25.51 13.12
C LEU A 40 22.34 26.32 11.82
N ARG A 41 22.67 27.61 11.87
CA ARG A 41 22.86 28.42 10.66
C ARG A 41 24.04 27.90 9.83
N SER A 42 23.89 27.97 8.52
CA SER A 42 24.98 27.70 7.59
C SER A 42 24.87 28.63 6.39
N ALA A 43 26.00 29.16 5.94
CA ALA A 43 26.05 30.05 4.78
C ALA A 43 25.46 29.38 3.52
N ALA A 44 25.63 28.06 3.37
CA ALA A 44 25.07 27.31 2.24
C ALA A 44 23.53 27.24 2.26
N ALA A 45 22.92 27.12 3.44
CA ALA A 45 21.45 27.14 3.55
C ALA A 45 20.89 28.56 3.35
N GLU A 46 21.56 29.59 3.90
CA GLU A 46 21.13 30.99 3.81
C GLU A 46 21.23 31.55 2.39
N THR A 47 22.26 31.13 1.63
CA THR A 47 22.41 31.47 0.20
C THR A 47 21.54 30.61 -0.72
N GLY A 48 20.85 29.60 -0.17
CA GLY A 48 20.06 28.65 -0.95
C GLY A 48 20.89 27.65 -1.77
N ALA A 49 22.22 27.65 -1.63
CA ALA A 49 23.12 26.71 -2.29
C ALA A 49 22.91 25.24 -1.85
N ALA A 50 22.30 25.03 -0.68
CA ALA A 50 21.89 23.72 -0.19
C ALA A 50 20.49 23.77 0.44
N ILE A 51 19.75 22.66 0.31
CA ILE A 51 18.49 22.47 1.02
C ILE A 51 18.79 21.82 2.37
N ASP A 52 18.53 22.54 3.46
CA ASP A 52 18.48 21.91 4.77
C ASP A 52 17.10 21.27 4.98
N TYR A 53 17.09 19.93 5.01
CA TYR A 53 15.87 19.16 5.20
C TYR A 53 15.34 19.18 6.64
N ARG A 54 16.02 19.81 7.61
CA ARG A 54 15.51 19.95 8.99
C ARG A 54 14.14 20.60 9.04
N ASP A 55 13.95 21.64 8.25
CA ASP A 55 12.71 22.40 8.20
C ASP A 55 11.68 21.77 7.24
N TRP A 56 11.94 20.55 6.74
CA TRP A 56 11.04 19.75 5.90
C TRP A 56 10.37 18.60 6.66
N GLN A 57 10.59 18.50 7.97
CA GLN A 57 10.02 17.45 8.82
C GLN A 57 9.92 17.94 10.26
N ILE A 58 9.19 17.20 11.10
CA ILE A 58 9.00 17.56 12.51
C ILE A 58 10.29 17.39 13.34
N PRO A 59 11.05 16.28 13.25
CA PRO A 59 12.25 16.10 14.06
C PRO A 59 13.46 16.82 13.47
N LEU A 60 14.38 17.31 14.32
CA LEU A 60 15.65 17.89 13.86
C LEU A 60 16.50 16.88 13.07
N GLY A 61 16.80 15.74 13.68
CA GLY A 61 17.65 14.70 13.12
C GLY A 61 16.96 13.84 12.06
N ARG A 62 17.73 13.32 11.10
CA ARG A 62 17.24 12.36 10.10
C ARG A 62 18.28 11.31 9.74
N ARG A 63 17.79 10.13 9.37
CA ARG A 63 18.59 9.06 8.74
C ARG A 63 18.89 9.41 7.28
N PHE A 64 19.91 8.77 6.70
CA PHE A 64 20.18 8.84 5.26
C PHE A 64 19.18 7.99 4.45
N ARG A 65 17.90 8.40 4.43
CA ARG A 65 16.78 7.62 3.86
C ARG A 65 16.85 7.48 2.34
N SER A 66 17.43 8.47 1.65
CA SER A 66 17.51 8.48 0.19
C SER A 66 18.48 7.44 -0.38
N LEU A 67 19.48 6.99 0.39
CA LEU A 67 20.51 6.06 -0.10
C LEU A 67 19.91 4.74 -0.62
N LYS A 68 19.02 4.12 0.15
CA LYS A 68 18.38 2.85 -0.25
C LYS A 68 17.46 3.01 -1.46
N LEU A 69 16.75 4.15 -1.56
CA LEU A 69 15.89 4.43 -2.71
C LEU A 69 16.74 4.67 -3.96
N TRP A 70 17.83 5.41 -3.82
CA TRP A 70 18.77 5.65 -4.91
C TRP A 70 19.34 4.34 -5.44
N PHE A 71 19.82 3.44 -4.58
CA PHE A 71 20.32 2.13 -5.01
C PHE A 71 19.23 1.27 -5.65
N ALA A 72 18.02 1.23 -5.10
CA ALA A 72 16.90 0.51 -5.71
C ALA A 72 16.65 0.97 -7.15
N ILE A 73 16.62 2.28 -7.40
CA ILE A 73 16.42 2.84 -8.74
C ILE A 73 17.65 2.64 -9.62
N ARG A 74 18.85 2.87 -9.09
CA ARG A 74 20.10 2.87 -9.86
C ARG A 74 20.51 1.47 -10.31
N CYS A 75 20.29 0.47 -9.47
CA CYS A 75 20.64 -0.93 -9.72
C CYS A 75 19.57 -1.65 -10.55
N ASP A 76 18.30 -1.55 -10.17
CA ASP A 76 17.23 -2.32 -10.83
C ASP A 76 16.63 -1.58 -12.04
N GLY A 77 16.79 -0.26 -12.10
CA GLY A 77 16.09 0.59 -13.08
C GLY A 77 14.60 0.70 -12.78
N THR A 78 13.92 1.62 -13.47
CA THR A 78 12.48 1.85 -13.25
C THR A 78 11.59 0.77 -13.84
N ALA A 79 12.08 0.03 -14.85
CA ALA A 79 11.33 -1.00 -15.57
C ALA A 79 10.86 -2.13 -14.64
N VAL A 80 11.70 -2.53 -13.68
CA VAL A 80 11.38 -3.59 -12.71
C VAL A 80 10.17 -3.22 -11.85
N PHE A 81 10.10 -1.98 -11.36
CA PHE A 81 8.94 -1.53 -10.55
C PHE A 81 7.67 -1.43 -11.40
N GLN A 82 7.79 -0.95 -12.65
CA GLN A 82 6.66 -0.90 -13.58
C GLN A 82 6.10 -2.30 -13.87
N GLU A 83 6.97 -3.29 -14.09
CA GLU A 83 6.58 -4.68 -14.31
C GLU A 83 5.87 -5.26 -13.08
N ILE A 84 6.43 -5.06 -11.88
CA ILE A 84 5.81 -5.52 -10.62
C ILE A 84 4.40 -4.94 -10.46
N ILE A 85 4.24 -3.62 -10.66
CA ILE A 85 2.94 -2.94 -10.54
C ILE A 85 1.95 -3.51 -11.56
N ARG A 86 2.32 -3.58 -12.85
CA ARG A 86 1.46 -4.12 -13.92
C ARG A 86 1.04 -5.56 -13.63
N ARG A 87 1.98 -6.41 -13.21
CA ARG A 87 1.73 -7.81 -12.85
C ARG A 87 0.77 -7.93 -11.68
N HIS A 88 0.94 -7.14 -10.61
CA HIS A 88 0.03 -7.15 -9.47
C HIS A 88 -1.40 -6.72 -9.86
N ILE A 89 -1.53 -5.67 -10.68
CA ILE A 89 -2.83 -5.22 -11.21
C ILE A 89 -3.47 -6.32 -12.06
N GLN A 90 -2.71 -6.94 -12.96
CA GLN A 90 -3.18 -8.04 -13.81
C GLN A 90 -3.70 -9.21 -12.96
N ILE A 91 -2.92 -9.67 -11.97
CA ILE A 91 -3.34 -10.75 -11.06
C ILE A 91 -4.63 -10.38 -10.33
N THR A 92 -4.79 -9.12 -9.92
CA THR A 92 -6.02 -8.65 -9.27
C THR A 92 -7.22 -8.67 -10.21
N GLN A 93 -7.06 -8.31 -11.48
CA GLN A 93 -8.16 -8.41 -12.47
C GLN A 93 -8.53 -9.87 -12.76
N GLU A 94 -7.54 -10.73 -12.99
CA GLU A 94 -7.77 -12.17 -13.19
C GLU A 94 -8.48 -12.80 -11.99
N LEU A 95 -8.12 -12.39 -10.76
CA LEU A 95 -8.77 -12.83 -9.54
C LEU A 95 -10.22 -12.31 -9.46
N ALA A 96 -10.46 -11.05 -9.83
CA ALA A 96 -11.81 -10.48 -9.85
C ALA A 96 -12.73 -11.27 -10.78
N ASP A 97 -12.26 -11.66 -11.97
CA ASP A 97 -13.01 -12.50 -12.91
C ASP A 97 -13.37 -13.86 -12.31
N LEU A 98 -12.44 -14.48 -11.57
CA LEU A 98 -12.68 -15.76 -10.89
C LEU A 98 -13.67 -15.62 -9.73
N VAL A 99 -13.62 -14.51 -8.99
CA VAL A 99 -14.56 -14.22 -7.91
C VAL A 99 -15.96 -13.98 -8.47
N ALA A 100 -16.08 -13.24 -9.58
CA ALA A 100 -17.36 -12.94 -10.22
C ALA A 100 -18.11 -14.20 -10.71
N GLN A 101 -17.39 -15.29 -10.96
CA GLN A 101 -17.96 -16.59 -11.35
C GLN A 101 -18.52 -17.39 -10.16
N ASP A 102 -18.17 -17.06 -8.91
CA ASP A 102 -18.67 -17.75 -7.72
C ASP A 102 -19.80 -16.96 -7.06
N HIS A 103 -21.05 -17.40 -7.29
CA HIS A 103 -22.26 -16.73 -6.82
C HIS A 103 -22.34 -16.57 -5.28
N ARG A 104 -21.53 -17.30 -4.51
CA ARG A 104 -21.46 -17.17 -3.06
C ARG A 104 -20.76 -15.87 -2.64
N PHE A 105 -19.98 -15.26 -3.52
CA PHE A 105 -19.19 -14.07 -3.25
C PHE A 105 -19.74 -12.85 -3.97
N GLU A 106 -19.35 -11.68 -3.47
CA GLU A 106 -19.56 -10.40 -4.13
C GLU A 106 -18.36 -9.47 -3.99
N ILE A 107 -18.08 -8.71 -5.04
CA ILE A 107 -17.06 -7.67 -5.07
C ILE A 107 -17.68 -6.37 -4.56
N MET A 108 -17.07 -5.77 -3.55
CA MET A 108 -17.66 -4.68 -2.76
C MET A 108 -17.26 -3.28 -3.22
N ALA A 109 -16.27 -3.15 -4.11
CA ALA A 109 -15.79 -1.86 -4.61
C ALA A 109 -15.06 -2.01 -5.95
N PRO A 110 -14.95 -0.94 -6.76
CA PRO A 110 -14.07 -0.92 -7.92
C PRO A 110 -12.61 -1.25 -7.55
N HIS A 111 -11.94 -2.01 -8.40
CA HIS A 111 -10.57 -2.53 -8.16
C HIS A 111 -9.61 -2.11 -9.27
N PRO A 112 -9.30 -0.80 -9.44
CA PRO A 112 -8.40 -0.34 -10.52
C PRO A 112 -6.93 -0.71 -10.29
N LEU A 113 -6.56 -1.12 -9.09
CA LEU A 113 -5.17 -1.40 -8.68
C LEU A 113 -5.03 -2.85 -8.18
N ASN A 114 -4.29 -3.08 -7.11
CA ASN A 114 -3.90 -4.40 -6.61
C ASN A 114 -4.66 -4.89 -5.37
N LEU A 115 -5.76 -4.23 -5.01
CA LEU A 115 -6.60 -4.58 -3.89
C LEU A 115 -7.98 -4.98 -4.40
N LEU A 116 -8.38 -6.21 -4.08
CA LEU A 116 -9.74 -6.68 -4.28
C LEU A 116 -10.47 -6.77 -2.94
N CYS A 117 -11.64 -6.15 -2.86
CA CYS A 117 -12.49 -6.16 -1.68
C CYS A 117 -13.67 -7.09 -1.95
N ILE A 118 -13.73 -8.22 -1.25
CA ILE A 118 -14.76 -9.25 -1.46
C ILE A 118 -15.46 -9.60 -0.15
N ARG A 119 -16.68 -10.10 -0.24
CA ARG A 119 -17.36 -10.70 0.91
C ARG A 119 -18.24 -11.87 0.48
N LEU A 120 -18.66 -12.68 1.45
CA LEU A 120 -19.69 -13.70 1.23
C LEU A 120 -21.08 -13.08 1.21
N ARG A 121 -21.96 -13.63 0.38
CA ARG A 121 -23.40 -13.40 0.47
C ARG A 121 -23.98 -14.22 1.62
N GLY A 122 -25.11 -13.78 2.17
CA GLY A 122 -25.80 -14.43 3.28
C GLY A 122 -27.31 -14.23 3.19
N ALA A 123 -28.06 -14.94 4.03
CA ALA A 123 -29.53 -14.85 4.09
C ALA A 123 -30.00 -13.46 4.58
N SER A 124 -29.15 -12.79 5.34
CA SER A 124 -29.31 -11.39 5.73
C SER A 124 -27.95 -10.69 5.67
N PRO A 125 -27.92 -9.34 5.72
CA PRO A 125 -26.64 -8.64 5.74
C PRO A 125 -25.76 -8.96 6.97
N GLN A 126 -26.36 -9.18 8.13
CA GLN A 126 -25.65 -9.59 9.35
C GLN A 126 -25.07 -11.00 9.21
N ASP A 127 -25.84 -11.93 8.62
CA ASP A 127 -25.34 -13.28 8.31
C ASP A 127 -24.15 -13.22 7.34
N ALA A 128 -24.24 -12.41 6.28
CA ALA A 128 -23.14 -12.19 5.35
C ALA A 128 -21.87 -11.66 6.04
N ASP A 129 -22.02 -10.73 6.99
CA ASP A 129 -20.91 -10.17 7.76
C ASP A 129 -20.28 -11.24 8.67
N THR A 130 -21.09 -12.00 9.41
CA THR A 130 -20.62 -13.11 10.27
C THR A 130 -19.91 -14.19 9.47
N ARG A 131 -20.45 -14.59 8.31
CA ARG A 131 -19.82 -15.59 7.44
C ARG A 131 -18.50 -15.09 6.86
N THR A 132 -18.44 -13.83 6.45
CA THR A 132 -17.21 -13.21 5.93
C THR A 132 -16.12 -13.16 6.99
N ASP A 133 -16.46 -12.76 8.22
CA ASP A 133 -15.53 -12.75 9.35
C ASP A 133 -15.02 -14.17 9.67
N ALA A 134 -15.92 -15.14 9.73
CA ALA A 134 -15.55 -16.55 9.97
C ALA A 134 -14.63 -17.11 8.86
N LEU A 135 -14.89 -16.75 7.60
CA LEU A 135 -14.03 -17.15 6.47
C LEU A 135 -12.62 -16.59 6.61
N ILE A 136 -12.49 -15.30 6.98
CA ILE A 136 -11.18 -14.66 7.20
C ILE A 136 -10.40 -15.39 8.30
N GLU A 137 -11.05 -15.64 9.45
CA GLU A 137 -10.44 -16.33 10.58
C GLU A 137 -10.03 -17.76 10.22
N ALA A 138 -10.91 -18.51 9.55
CA ALA A 138 -10.62 -19.87 9.11
C ALA A 138 -9.45 -19.92 8.12
N ALA A 139 -9.41 -19.00 7.15
CA ALA A 139 -8.30 -18.91 6.19
C ALA A 139 -6.98 -18.58 6.89
N ASN A 140 -6.97 -17.61 7.81
CA ASN A 140 -5.78 -17.23 8.57
C ASN A 140 -5.30 -18.35 9.50
N ALA A 141 -6.22 -19.13 10.09
CA ALA A 141 -5.89 -20.26 10.95
C ALA A 141 -5.09 -21.35 10.23
N THR A 142 -5.21 -21.46 8.90
CA THR A 142 -4.39 -22.38 8.10
C THR A 142 -2.91 -22.00 8.05
N ARG A 143 -2.57 -20.75 8.34
CA ARG A 143 -1.22 -20.15 8.23
C ARG A 143 -0.61 -20.20 6.82
N SER A 144 -1.38 -20.59 5.81
CA SER A 144 -0.96 -20.58 4.40
C SER A 144 -1.19 -19.22 3.74
N VAL A 145 -2.10 -18.43 4.28
CA VAL A 145 -2.49 -17.09 3.83
C VAL A 145 -2.68 -16.17 5.03
N PHE A 146 -2.68 -14.87 4.78
CA PHE A 146 -3.05 -13.88 5.77
C PHE A 146 -3.89 -12.77 5.15
N PHE A 147 -5.13 -12.65 5.60
CA PHE A 147 -6.09 -11.64 5.17
C PHE A 147 -6.49 -10.73 6.32
N THR A 148 -6.76 -9.48 6.00
CA THR A 148 -7.29 -8.48 6.92
C THR A 148 -8.72 -8.12 6.56
N ARG A 149 -9.53 -7.85 7.58
CA ARG A 149 -10.87 -7.28 7.45
C ARG A 149 -10.83 -5.77 7.23
N THR A 150 -11.86 -5.25 6.57
CA THR A 150 -12.27 -3.84 6.66
C THR A 150 -13.79 -3.72 6.75
N VAL A 151 -14.29 -2.49 6.88
CA VAL A 151 -15.72 -2.18 6.86
C VAL A 151 -15.99 -1.19 5.73
N LEU A 152 -16.88 -1.57 4.80
CA LEU A 152 -17.35 -0.70 3.72
C LEU A 152 -18.86 -0.55 3.87
N GLU A 153 -19.35 0.69 3.96
CA GLU A 153 -20.79 0.99 4.14
C GLU A 153 -21.46 0.18 5.27
N GLY A 154 -20.72 0.00 6.37
CA GLY A 154 -21.18 -0.78 7.53
C GLY A 154 -21.15 -2.31 7.35
N ARG A 155 -20.61 -2.83 6.24
CA ARG A 155 -20.49 -4.26 5.95
C ARG A 155 -19.08 -4.78 6.18
N SER A 156 -18.96 -6.02 6.65
CA SER A 156 -17.65 -6.67 6.77
C SER A 156 -17.14 -7.13 5.42
N VAL A 157 -15.85 -6.87 5.16
CA VAL A 157 -15.23 -7.13 3.85
C VAL A 157 -13.83 -7.70 4.03
N LEU A 158 -13.51 -8.76 3.30
CA LEU A 158 -12.18 -9.33 3.16
C LEU A 158 -11.36 -8.50 2.17
N ARG A 159 -10.16 -8.09 2.58
CA ARG A 159 -9.20 -7.39 1.72
C ARG A 159 -8.15 -8.35 1.15
N PHE A 160 -8.25 -8.62 -0.15
CA PHE A 160 -7.28 -9.43 -0.88
C PHE A 160 -6.26 -8.50 -1.56
N SER A 161 -5.14 -8.25 -0.89
CA SER A 161 -4.10 -7.31 -1.34
C SER A 161 -2.92 -8.04 -2.00
N ILE A 162 -2.72 -7.83 -3.30
CA ILE A 162 -1.60 -8.42 -4.06
C ILE A 162 -0.42 -7.45 -4.07
N GLY A 163 0.55 -7.64 -3.16
CA GLY A 163 1.68 -6.71 -3.05
C GLY A 163 3.04 -7.34 -2.76
N GLY A 164 3.09 -8.64 -2.45
CA GLY A 164 4.35 -9.32 -2.14
C GLY A 164 5.25 -9.42 -3.36
N ARG A 165 6.54 -9.08 -3.22
CA ARG A 165 7.53 -9.18 -4.31
C ARG A 165 7.58 -10.58 -4.93
N THR A 166 7.44 -11.60 -4.09
CA THR A 166 7.45 -13.03 -4.42
C THR A 166 6.06 -13.61 -4.70
N THR A 167 5.00 -12.81 -4.69
CA THR A 167 3.66 -13.26 -5.07
C THR A 167 3.58 -13.40 -6.59
N HIS A 168 2.95 -14.48 -7.05
CA HIS A 168 2.75 -14.81 -8.47
C HIS A 168 1.30 -15.26 -8.66
N ALA A 169 0.83 -15.35 -9.90
CA ALA A 169 -0.56 -15.67 -10.21
C ALA A 169 -1.04 -16.99 -9.57
N HIS A 170 -0.19 -18.04 -9.55
CA HIS A 170 -0.55 -19.31 -8.93
C HIS A 170 -0.77 -19.18 -7.41
N HIS A 171 -0.02 -18.34 -6.70
CA HIS A 171 -0.24 -18.07 -5.28
C HIS A 171 -1.62 -17.45 -5.03
N ALA A 172 -2.02 -16.47 -5.85
CA ALA A 172 -3.34 -15.85 -5.76
C ALA A 172 -4.47 -16.86 -6.08
N LYS A 173 -4.27 -17.72 -7.10
CA LYS A 173 -5.21 -18.80 -7.45
C LYS A 173 -5.35 -19.85 -6.35
N SER A 174 -4.25 -20.25 -5.71
CA SER A 174 -4.25 -21.17 -4.58
C SER A 174 -4.98 -20.57 -3.36
N ALA A 175 -4.69 -19.31 -3.03
CA ALA A 175 -5.37 -18.60 -1.95
C ALA A 175 -6.87 -18.44 -2.23
N TRP A 176 -7.27 -18.17 -3.47
CA TRP A 176 -8.67 -18.17 -3.88
C TRP A 176 -9.32 -19.56 -3.76
N GLY A 177 -8.64 -20.61 -4.20
CA GLY A 177 -9.09 -21.99 -4.06
C GLY A 177 -9.34 -22.37 -2.59
N LEU A 178 -8.45 -21.95 -1.69
CA LEU A 178 -8.63 -22.12 -0.25
C LEU A 178 -9.89 -21.40 0.25
N LEU A 179 -10.07 -20.12 -0.08
CA LEU A 179 -11.27 -19.37 0.31
C LEU A 179 -12.55 -20.06 -0.17
N ARG A 180 -12.57 -20.55 -1.42
CA ARG A 180 -13.73 -21.28 -1.98
C ARG A 180 -14.04 -22.58 -1.25
N SER A 181 -13.02 -23.29 -0.75
CA SER A 181 -13.19 -24.55 -0.01
C SER A 181 -13.69 -24.33 1.42
N LEU A 182 -13.41 -23.16 2.01
CA LEU A 182 -13.81 -22.81 3.37
C LEU A 182 -15.16 -22.07 3.46
N ALA A 183 -15.65 -21.54 2.33
CA ALA A 183 -16.86 -20.72 2.21
C ALA A 183 -18.17 -21.49 2.04
#